data_AF-A0A3P7DKF7-F1
#
_entry.id   AF-A0A3P7DKF7-F1
#
_cell.length_a   1.000
_cell.length_b   1.000
_cell.length_c   1.000
_cell.angle_alpha   90.00
_cell.angle_beta   90.00
_cell.angle_gamma   90.00
#
_symmetry.space_group_name_H-M   'P 1'
#
loop_
_entity.id
_entity.type
_entity.pdbx_description
1 polymer ?
#
loop_
_entity_poly.entity_id
_entity_poly.type
_entity_poly.pdbx_seq_one_letter_code
_entity_poly.pdbx_strand_id
1 'polypeptide(L)'
;MHLALILISSVLFVIHVQSQTPDGCQMAIQSLITTLAQGAAKLDDGQHVELHASVSRLARTIQDYSNQKRMQSTGSRDNCIKAMKAVHASIASIAQKLHASKGNDANLLAATSSIDAAARIVGKMLAYRQA
;
A
#
# COMPACT_ATOMS: atom_id res chain seq x y z
N MET A 1 54.34 12.10 -1.72
CA MET A 1 53.34 12.86 -0.94
C MET A 1 52.04 12.88 -1.74
N HIS A 2 50.92 12.70 -1.06
CA HIS A 2 49.62 12.27 -1.59
C HIS A 2 49.13 13.03 -2.83
N LEU A 3 49.13 12.37 -4.00
CA LEU A 3 48.38 12.83 -5.18
C LEU A 3 47.35 11.81 -5.69
N ALA A 4 47.29 10.60 -5.11
CA ALA A 4 46.43 9.53 -5.59
C ALA A 4 45.07 9.39 -4.86
N LEU A 5 44.78 10.20 -3.83
CA LEU A 5 43.58 10.02 -3.01
C LEU A 5 42.38 10.93 -3.37
N ILE A 6 42.51 11.86 -4.31
CA ILE A 6 41.45 12.86 -4.58
C ILE A 6 40.43 12.38 -5.64
N LEU A 7 40.73 11.33 -6.43
CA LEU A 7 39.85 10.89 -7.52
C LEU A 7 38.71 9.94 -7.11
N ILE A 8 38.68 9.44 -5.87
CA ILE A 8 37.66 8.46 -5.44
C ILE A 8 36.38 9.14 -4.90
N SER A 9 36.44 10.42 -4.52
CA SER A 9 35.26 11.11 -3.94
C SER A 9 34.20 11.51 -4.97
N SER A 10 34.53 11.59 -6.26
CA SER A 10 33.56 12.07 -7.27
C SER A 10 32.59 10.99 -7.76
N VAL A 11 32.94 9.70 -7.67
CA VAL A 11 32.07 8.62 -8.16
C VAL A 11 30.96 8.26 -7.16
N LEU A 12 31.18 8.48 -5.86
CA LEU A 12 30.16 8.21 -4.84
C LEU A 12 29.00 9.23 -4.85
N PHE A 13 29.20 10.42 -5.42
CA PHE A 13 28.13 11.43 -5.51
C PHE A 13 27.14 11.18 -6.66
N VAL A 14 27.55 10.47 -7.70
CA VAL A 14 26.70 10.21 -8.88
C VAL A 14 25.67 9.10 -8.62
N ILE A 15 25.86 8.28 -7.57
CA ILE A 15 24.92 7.19 -7.24
C ILE A 15 23.73 7.71 -6.39
N HIS A 16 23.77 8.93 -5.87
CA HIS A 16 22.71 9.45 -4.98
C HIS A 16 21.63 10.30 -5.66
N VAL A 17 21.68 10.51 -6.98
CA VAL A 17 20.70 11.33 -7.70
C VAL A 17 20.06 10.55 -8.85
N GLN A 18 19.39 9.43 -8.53
CA GLN A 18 18.31 8.94 -9.37
C GLN A 18 17.05 8.76 -8.53
N SER A 19 16.25 9.85 -8.52
CA SER A 19 14.83 9.90 -8.15
C SER A 19 14.48 9.58 -6.68
N GLN A 20 14.75 10.53 -5.78
CA GLN A 20 14.10 10.58 -4.46
C GLN A 20 12.62 11.00 -4.52
N THR A 21 12.03 11.27 -5.68
CA THR A 21 10.58 11.35 -5.77
C THR A 21 10.04 9.93 -5.60
N PRO A 22 9.30 9.62 -4.53
CA PRO A 22 8.62 8.33 -4.42
C PRO A 22 7.88 8.11 -5.74
N ASP A 23 8.15 7.00 -6.41
CA ASP A 23 7.47 6.71 -7.66
C ASP A 23 5.96 6.79 -7.43
N GLY A 24 5.18 7.15 -8.46
CA GLY A 24 3.72 7.26 -8.33
C GLY A 24 3.09 6.01 -7.70
N CYS A 25 3.75 4.85 -7.84
CA CYS A 25 3.40 3.61 -7.18
C CYS A 25 3.61 3.64 -5.66
N GLN A 26 4.78 4.07 -5.16
CA GLN A 26 5.05 4.21 -3.72
C GLN A 26 4.08 5.20 -3.06
N MET A 27 3.78 6.33 -3.72
CA MET A 27 2.76 7.26 -3.22
C MET A 27 1.37 6.63 -3.15
N ALA A 28 1.00 5.84 -4.16
CA ALA A 28 -0.27 5.13 -4.16
C ALA A 28 -0.33 4.01 -3.11
N ILE A 29 0.77 3.28 -2.89
CA ILE A 29 0.88 2.28 -1.80
C ILE A 29 0.73 2.95 -0.45
N GLN A 30 1.42 4.07 -0.20
CA GLN A 30 1.29 4.79 1.07
C GLN A 30 -0.14 5.30 1.27
N SER A 31 -0.75 5.86 0.23
CA SER A 31 -2.14 6.31 0.25
C SER A 31 -3.10 5.16 0.56
N LEU A 32 -2.87 3.99 -0.02
CA LEU A 32 -3.64 2.78 0.23
C LEU A 32 -3.52 2.31 1.68
N ILE A 33 -2.29 2.21 2.21
CA ILE A 33 -2.04 1.80 3.60
C ILE A 33 -2.73 2.77 4.56
N THR A 34 -2.57 4.08 4.35
CA THR A 34 -3.22 5.10 5.19
C THR A 34 -4.74 4.99 5.13
N THR A 35 -5.32 4.78 3.94
CA THR A 35 -6.77 4.64 3.77
C THR A 35 -7.31 3.40 4.48
N LEU A 36 -6.59 2.26 4.40
CA LEU A 36 -6.95 1.05 5.13
C LEU A 36 -6.82 1.24 6.64
N ALA A 37 -5.74 1.87 7.11
CA ALA A 37 -5.54 2.15 8.53
C ALA A 37 -6.65 3.05 9.10
N GLN A 38 -7.07 4.07 8.34
CA GLN A 38 -8.23 4.89 8.71
C GLN A 38 -9.51 4.07 8.82
N GLY A 39 -9.77 3.18 7.85
CA GLY A 39 -10.93 2.28 7.90
C GLY A 39 -10.87 1.33 9.09
N ALA A 40 -9.70 0.79 9.40
CA ALA A 40 -9.46 -0.05 10.58
C ALA A 40 -9.73 0.72 11.89
N ALA A 41 -9.25 1.96 12.00
CA ALA A 41 -9.47 2.81 13.17
C ALA A 41 -10.97 3.13 13.41
N LYS A 42 -11.81 3.11 12.37
CA LYS A 42 -13.27 3.23 12.54
C LYS A 42 -13.91 1.98 13.13
N LEU A 43 -13.27 0.83 12.99
CA LEU A 43 -13.74 -0.47 13.47
C LEU A 43 -13.14 -0.83 14.84
N ASP A 44 -12.28 0.00 15.40
CA ASP A 44 -11.66 -0.18 16.71
C ASP A 44 -12.60 0.29 17.84
N ASP A 45 -13.81 -0.26 17.84
CA ASP A 45 -14.90 0.09 18.77
C ASP A 45 -15.31 -1.06 19.70
N GLY A 46 -14.55 -2.15 19.68
CA GLY A 46 -14.79 -3.37 20.47
C GLY A 46 -15.94 -4.26 19.95
N GLN A 47 -16.75 -3.79 19.00
CA GLN A 47 -17.86 -4.55 18.42
C GLN A 47 -17.47 -5.20 17.09
N HIS A 48 -16.65 -4.50 16.29
CA HIS A 48 -16.26 -4.93 14.94
C HIS A 48 -14.87 -5.55 14.89
N VAL A 49 -14.47 -6.28 15.95
CA VAL A 49 -13.11 -6.80 16.16
C VAL A 49 -12.58 -7.61 14.98
N GLU A 50 -13.41 -8.48 14.39
CA GLU A 50 -12.99 -9.31 13.25
C GLU A 50 -12.72 -8.49 11.98
N LEU A 51 -13.57 -7.48 11.72
CA LEU A 51 -13.41 -6.57 10.59
C LEU A 51 -12.18 -5.67 10.81
N HIS A 52 -12.02 -5.12 12.01
CA HIS A 52 -10.85 -4.35 12.40
C HIS A 52 -9.57 -5.19 12.17
N ALA A 53 -9.52 -6.41 12.68
CA ALA A 53 -8.38 -7.31 12.52
C ALA A 53 -8.11 -7.64 11.05
N SER A 54 -9.15 -7.84 10.23
CA SER A 54 -9.02 -8.13 8.79
C SER A 54 -8.43 -6.94 8.02
N VAL A 55 -8.94 -5.73 8.26
CA VAL A 55 -8.44 -4.51 7.61
C VAL A 55 -7.02 -4.20 8.07
N SER A 56 -6.74 -4.26 9.36
CA SER A 56 -5.41 -4.04 9.94
C SER A 56 -4.38 -5.04 9.42
N ARG A 57 -4.76 -6.31 9.29
CA ARG A 57 -3.89 -7.34 8.70
C ARG A 57 -3.57 -7.03 7.25
N LEU A 58 -4.56 -6.63 6.45
CA LEU A 58 -4.35 -6.27 5.05
C LEU A 58 -3.40 -5.07 4.90
N ALA A 59 -3.60 -4.02 5.70
CA ALA A 59 -2.71 -2.85 5.71
C ALA A 59 -1.25 -3.25 6.02
N ARG A 60 -1.04 -4.14 7.02
CA ARG A 60 0.29 -4.67 7.37
C ARG A 60 0.87 -5.52 6.23
N THR A 61 0.10 -6.42 5.63
CA THR A 61 0.57 -7.23 4.49
C THR A 61 1.06 -6.36 3.33
N ILE A 62 0.34 -5.27 3.02
CA ILE A 62 0.75 -4.32 1.97
C ILE A 62 2.04 -3.60 2.37
N GLN A 63 2.13 -3.16 3.63
CA GLN A 63 3.32 -2.49 4.17
C GLN A 63 4.55 -3.40 4.11
N ASP A 64 4.41 -4.65 4.53
CA ASP A 64 5.49 -5.66 4.54
C ASP A 64 5.95 -5.97 3.12
N TYR A 65 4.99 -6.17 2.19
CA TYR A 65 5.30 -6.39 0.78
C TYR A 65 6.02 -5.17 0.16
N SER A 66 5.59 -3.96 0.49
CA SER A 66 6.25 -2.73 0.03
C SER A 66 7.67 -2.61 0.56
N ASN A 67 7.90 -2.94 1.83
CA ASN A 67 9.23 -2.90 2.44
C ASN A 67 10.15 -3.97 1.84
N GLN A 68 9.64 -5.19 1.65
CA GLN A 68 10.37 -6.25 0.98
C GLN A 68 10.79 -5.85 -0.43
N LYS A 69 9.91 -5.18 -1.19
CA LYS A 69 10.22 -4.73 -2.54
C LYS A 69 11.24 -3.60 -2.60
N ARG A 70 11.29 -2.71 -1.59
CA ARG A 70 12.37 -1.72 -1.48
C ARG A 70 13.74 -2.35 -1.23
N MET A 71 13.78 -3.49 -0.54
CA MET A 71 15.02 -4.23 -0.30
C MET A 71 15.45 -5.12 -1.48
N GLN A 72 14.53 -5.45 -2.38
CA GLN A 72 14.81 -6.27 -3.56
C GLN A 72 15.18 -5.39 -4.77
N SER A 73 16.40 -5.54 -5.28
CA SER A 73 16.87 -4.88 -6.51
C SER A 73 16.15 -5.37 -7.78
N THR A 74 15.56 -6.57 -7.73
CA THR A 74 14.86 -7.18 -8.87
C THR A 74 13.38 -7.40 -8.57
N GLY A 75 12.53 -7.00 -9.51
CA GLY A 75 11.09 -7.19 -9.43
C GLY A 75 10.51 -7.55 -10.80
N SER A 76 9.79 -8.67 -10.88
CA SER A 76 8.98 -8.97 -12.06
C SER A 76 7.71 -8.12 -12.05
N ARG A 77 7.42 -7.48 -13.20
CA ARG A 77 6.15 -6.77 -13.46
C ARG A 77 4.96 -7.68 -13.18
N ASP A 78 5.03 -8.95 -13.58
CA ASP A 78 3.96 -9.92 -13.39
C ASP A 78 3.71 -10.23 -11.91
N ASN A 79 4.77 -10.37 -11.12
CA ASN A 79 4.64 -10.57 -9.67
C ASN A 79 4.03 -9.33 -8.99
N CYS A 80 4.38 -8.12 -9.45
CA CYS A 80 3.76 -6.88 -8.99
C CYS A 80 2.26 -6.86 -9.30
N ILE A 81 1.88 -7.13 -10.55
CA ILE A 81 0.47 -7.18 -10.97
C ILE A 81 -0.29 -8.26 -10.19
N LYS A 82 0.30 -9.45 -9.99
CA LYS A 82 -0.30 -10.54 -9.21
C LYS A 82 -0.55 -10.12 -7.76
N ALA A 83 0.42 -9.48 -7.11
CA ALA A 83 0.27 -8.97 -5.75
C ALA A 83 -0.84 -7.91 -5.67
N MET A 84 -0.90 -6.99 -6.63
CA MET A 84 -1.94 -5.95 -6.68
C MET A 84 -3.34 -6.54 -6.90
N LYS A 85 -3.48 -7.58 -7.74
CA LYS A 85 -4.73 -8.32 -7.91
C LYS A 85 -5.17 -9.02 -6.63
N ALA A 86 -4.23 -9.62 -5.89
CA ALA A 86 -4.51 -10.24 -4.60
C ALA A 86 -4.99 -9.21 -3.56
N VAL A 87 -4.33 -8.04 -3.49
CA VAL A 87 -4.76 -6.94 -2.64
C VAL A 87 -6.16 -6.46 -3.03
N HIS A 88 -6.42 -6.26 -4.33
CA HIS A 88 -7.73 -5.85 -4.83
C HIS A 88 -8.84 -6.83 -4.43
N ALA A 89 -8.59 -8.14 -4.55
CA ALA A 89 -9.52 -9.17 -4.14
C ALA A 89 -9.80 -9.16 -2.62
N SER A 90 -8.76 -8.98 -1.80
CA SER A 90 -8.91 -8.85 -0.35
C SER A 90 -9.74 -7.62 0.04
N ILE A 91 -9.50 -6.47 -0.60
CA ILE A 91 -10.30 -5.26 -0.37
C ILE A 91 -11.76 -5.50 -0.79
N ALA A 92 -12.00 -6.11 -1.95
CA ALA A 92 -13.35 -6.41 -2.42
C ALA A 92 -14.11 -7.34 -1.46
N SER A 93 -13.44 -8.37 -0.91
CA SER A 93 -14.04 -9.27 0.08
C SER A 93 -14.40 -8.54 1.37
N ILE A 94 -13.53 -7.65 1.87
CA ILE A 94 -13.82 -6.82 3.05
C ILE A 94 -14.98 -5.85 2.75
N ALA A 95 -14.98 -5.21 1.58
CA ALA A 95 -16.04 -4.31 1.16
C ALA A 95 -17.40 -5.02 1.14
N GLN A 96 -17.48 -6.22 0.57
CA GLN A 96 -18.71 -7.02 0.56
C GLN A 96 -19.23 -7.31 1.98
N LYS A 97 -18.34 -7.70 2.91
CA LYS A 97 -18.72 -7.92 4.31
C LYS A 97 -19.24 -6.64 4.97
N LEU A 98 -18.55 -5.51 4.76
CA LEU A 98 -18.98 -4.21 5.28
C LEU A 98 -20.33 -3.78 4.71
N HIS A 99 -20.53 -3.88 3.40
CA HIS A 99 -21.79 -3.53 2.75
C HIS A 99 -22.96 -4.40 3.22
N ALA A 100 -22.71 -5.68 3.54
CA ALA A 100 -23.72 -6.58 4.09
C ALA A 100 -24.08 -6.26 5.55
N SER A 101 -23.12 -5.80 6.36
CA SER A 101 -23.32 -5.61 7.81
C SER A 101 -23.66 -4.17 8.21
N LYS A 102 -23.37 -3.16 7.38
CA LYS A 102 -23.33 -1.75 7.83
C LYS A 102 -24.62 -1.20 8.43
N GLY A 103 -25.80 -1.60 7.95
CA GLY A 103 -27.08 -1.03 8.39
C GLY A 103 -27.01 0.50 8.53
N ASN A 104 -27.38 1.01 9.71
CA ASN A 104 -27.25 2.42 10.11
C ASN A 104 -26.05 2.66 11.06
N ASP A 105 -25.16 1.68 11.23
CA ASP A 105 -24.00 1.81 12.11
C ASP A 105 -23.00 2.82 11.50
N ALA A 106 -22.77 3.91 12.23
CA ALA A 106 -21.94 5.01 11.77
C ALA A 106 -20.47 4.59 11.57
N ASN A 107 -19.96 3.67 12.40
CA ASN A 107 -18.59 3.16 12.30
C ASN A 107 -18.44 2.27 11.07
N LEU A 108 -19.41 1.38 10.81
CA LEU A 108 -19.43 0.56 9.61
C LEU A 108 -19.60 1.40 8.34
N LEU A 109 -20.44 2.45 8.35
CA LEU A 109 -20.59 3.37 7.22
C LEU A 109 -19.29 4.13 6.91
N ALA A 110 -18.61 4.62 7.94
CA ALA A 110 -17.32 5.30 7.80
C ALA A 110 -16.24 4.32 7.29
N ALA A 111 -16.15 3.12 7.86
CA ALA A 111 -15.22 2.08 7.41
C ALA A 111 -15.49 1.67 5.95
N THR A 112 -16.76 1.48 5.58
CA THR A 112 -17.18 1.18 4.20
C THR A 112 -16.64 2.23 3.23
N SER A 113 -16.78 3.51 3.56
CA SER A 113 -16.30 4.61 2.74
C SER A 113 -14.78 4.58 2.54
N SER A 114 -14.02 4.27 3.61
CA SER A 114 -12.57 4.09 3.53
C SER A 114 -12.19 2.88 2.68
N ILE A 115 -12.86 1.73 2.85
CA ILE A 115 -12.57 0.52 2.07
C ILE A 115 -12.91 0.71 0.58
N ASP A 116 -14.01 1.38 0.26
CA ASP A 116 -14.36 1.73 -1.12
C ASP A 116 -13.32 2.68 -1.74
N ALA A 117 -12.77 3.62 -0.96
CA ALA A 117 -11.67 4.47 -1.40
C ALA A 117 -10.39 3.66 -1.65
N ALA A 118 -10.06 2.71 -0.78
CA ALA A 118 -8.93 1.80 -0.95
C ALA A 118 -9.07 0.96 -2.23
N ALA A 119 -10.28 0.47 -2.53
CA ALA A 119 -10.56 -0.27 -3.78
C ALA A 119 -10.27 0.59 -5.02
N ARG A 120 -10.71 1.86 -5.01
CA ARG A 120 -10.43 2.81 -6.11
C ARG A 120 -8.94 3.08 -6.28
N ILE A 121 -8.18 3.20 -5.20
CA ILE A 121 -6.72 3.39 -5.27
C ILE A 121 -6.08 2.20 -5.97
N VAL A 122 -6.35 0.97 -5.51
CA VAL A 122 -5.77 -0.24 -6.11
C VAL A 122 -6.22 -0.44 -7.55
N GLY A 123 -7.49 -0.17 -7.86
CA GLY A 123 -8.01 -0.22 -9.23
C GLY A 123 -7.24 0.72 -10.17
N LYS A 124 -6.97 1.96 -9.75
CA LYS A 124 -6.13 2.91 -10.51
C LYS A 124 -4.70 2.42 -10.67
N MET A 125 -4.11 1.87 -9.61
CA MET A 125 -2.75 1.34 -9.69
C MET A 125 -2.67 0.14 -10.66
N LEU A 126 -3.66 -0.75 -10.64
CA LEU A 126 -3.74 -1.90 -11.54
C LEU A 126 -3.89 -1.45 -13.00
N ALA A 127 -4.78 -0.49 -13.28
CA ALA A 127 -4.97 0.06 -14.61
C ALA A 127 -3.67 0.69 -15.15
N TYR A 128 -2.99 1.49 -14.32
CA TYR A 128 -1.71 2.11 -14.69
C TYR A 128 -0.61 1.08 -15.00
N ARG A 129 -0.56 -0.05 -14.28
CA ARG A 129 0.45 -1.09 -14.48
C ARG A 129 0.10 -2.08 -15.60
N GLN A 130 -1.14 -2.13 -16.05
CA GLN A 130 -1.60 -3.00 -17.16
C GLN A 130 -1.64 -2.28 -18.51
N ALA A 131 -1.71 -0.94 -18.51
CA ALA A 131 -1.43 -0.13 -19.69
C ALA A 131 0.02 -0.31 -20.16
#